data_AF-A0A423PF33-F1
#
_entry.id   AF-A0A423PF33-F1
#
_cell.length_a   1.000
_cell.length_b   1.000
_cell.length_c   1.000
_cell.angle_alpha   90.00
_cell.angle_beta   90.00
_cell.angle_gamma   90.00
#
_symmetry.space_group_name_H-M   'P 1'
#
loop_
_entity.id
_entity.type
_entity.pdbx_description
1 polymer ?
#
loop_
_entity_poly.entity_id
_entity_poly.type
_entity_poly.pdbx_seq_one_letter_code
_entity_poly.pdbx_strand_id
1 'polypeptide(L)'
;MKYVVGYSLPYFHHVQVGIEADSPDHAIERAQALFDTSEIWDDTPEHPLLRDDFDEDVDAGAALVFGIEDTFSIEHDFPVPDSSVKRLRSDAKARAAARALVAAYQHGEANGGSIDWSDLDAAYELALASQG
;
A
#
# COMPACT_ATOMS: atom_id res chain seq x y z
N MET A 1 -3.61 -33.31 4.87
CA MET A 1 -3.69 -32.44 3.68
C MET A 1 -3.71 -31.00 4.14
N LYS A 2 -3.21 -30.09 3.32
CA LYS A 2 -3.28 -28.64 3.47
C LYS A 2 -3.82 -28.07 2.15
N TYR A 3 -4.41 -26.88 2.19
CA TYR A 3 -5.14 -26.29 1.07
C TYR A 3 -4.81 -24.79 0.95
N VAL A 4 -4.63 -24.29 -0.28
CA VAL A 4 -4.73 -22.85 -0.56
C VAL A 4 -6.19 -22.56 -0.90
N VAL A 5 -6.79 -21.61 -0.19
CA VAL A 5 -8.18 -21.19 -0.39
C VAL A 5 -8.19 -19.76 -0.89
N GLY A 6 -8.88 -19.51 -1.99
CA GLY A 6 -8.96 -18.21 -2.65
C GLY A 6 -10.39 -17.78 -2.94
N TYR A 7 -10.54 -16.51 -3.26
CA TYR A 7 -11.72 -15.94 -3.90
C TYR A 7 -11.30 -14.73 -4.73
N SER A 8 -12.18 -14.23 -5.59
CA SER A 8 -11.96 -12.99 -6.35
C SER A 8 -13.25 -12.20 -6.43
N LEU A 9 -13.13 -10.88 -6.41
CA LEU A 9 -14.25 -9.95 -6.55
C LEU A 9 -13.94 -8.95 -7.66
N PRO A 10 -14.95 -8.50 -8.42
CA PRO A 10 -14.82 -7.34 -9.29
C PRO A 10 -14.73 -6.05 -8.45
N TYR A 11 -13.88 -5.12 -8.88
CA TYR A 11 -13.72 -3.81 -8.25
C TYR A 11 -13.72 -2.71 -9.32
N PHE A 12 -14.21 -1.53 -8.95
CA PHE A 12 -13.97 -0.30 -9.67
C PHE A 12 -12.71 0.37 -9.17
N HIS A 13 -11.84 0.80 -10.09
CA HIS A 13 -10.71 1.67 -9.77
C HIS A 13 -11.12 3.12 -10.00
N HIS A 14 -11.18 3.90 -8.92
CA HIS A 14 -11.55 5.30 -8.95
C HIS A 14 -10.31 6.18 -8.85
N VAL A 15 -9.94 6.80 -9.96
CA VAL A 15 -8.83 7.76 -10.03
C VAL A 15 -9.36 9.16 -10.28
N GLN A 16 -8.91 10.13 -9.50
CA GLN A 16 -9.17 11.56 -9.72
C GLN A 16 -7.87 12.34 -9.58
N VAL A 17 -7.61 13.23 -10.53
CA VAL A 17 -6.42 14.11 -10.55
C VAL A 17 -6.83 15.56 -10.68
N GLY A 18 -6.05 16.46 -10.07
CA GLY A 18 -6.20 17.89 -10.29
C GLY A 18 -5.59 18.27 -11.63
N ILE A 19 -6.32 18.98 -12.48
CA ILE A 19 -5.83 19.50 -13.76
C ILE A 19 -6.25 20.96 -13.90
N GLU A 20 -5.26 21.84 -14.05
CA GLU A 20 -5.49 23.22 -14.45
C GLU A 20 -5.42 23.33 -15.99
N ALA A 21 -6.48 23.88 -16.58
CA ALA A 21 -6.61 24.11 -18.02
C ALA A 21 -7.62 25.23 -18.32
N ASP A 22 -7.49 25.82 -19.50
CA ASP A 22 -8.36 26.93 -19.95
C ASP A 22 -9.80 26.50 -20.31
N SER A 23 -10.05 25.19 -20.46
CA SER A 23 -11.37 24.63 -20.75
C SER A 23 -11.51 23.17 -20.26
N PRO A 24 -12.75 22.67 -20.11
CA PRO A 24 -12.98 21.25 -19.77
C PRO A 24 -12.36 20.28 -20.78
N ASP A 25 -12.47 20.57 -22.08
CA ASP A 25 -11.91 19.71 -23.13
C ASP A 25 -10.38 19.66 -23.03
N HIS A 26 -9.73 20.80 -22.80
CA HIS A 26 -8.28 20.85 -22.61
C HIS A 26 -7.84 20.13 -21.33
N ALA A 27 -8.65 20.15 -20.26
CA ALA A 27 -8.37 19.38 -19.06
C ALA A 27 -8.39 17.86 -19.33
N ILE A 28 -9.36 17.38 -20.14
CA ILE A 28 -9.45 15.97 -20.53
C ILE A 28 -8.28 15.58 -21.43
N GLU A 29 -7.93 16.39 -22.43
CA GLU A 29 -6.78 16.16 -23.31
C GLU A 29 -5.47 16.10 -22.51
N ARG A 30 -5.30 17.00 -21.54
CA ARG A 30 -4.12 17.00 -20.66
C ARG A 30 -4.08 15.77 -19.76
N ALA A 31 -5.20 15.35 -19.19
CA ALA A 31 -5.27 14.11 -18.41
C ALA A 31 -4.92 12.89 -19.26
N GLN A 32 -5.43 12.81 -20.50
CA GLN A 32 -5.08 11.72 -21.42
C GLN A 32 -3.59 11.72 -21.75
N ALA A 33 -2.98 12.88 -22.02
CA ALA A 33 -1.55 12.97 -22.30
C ALA A 33 -0.68 12.47 -21.13
N LEU A 34 -1.05 12.83 -19.88
CA LEU A 34 -0.37 12.33 -18.67
C LEU A 34 -0.58 10.82 -18.47
N PHE A 35 -1.76 10.30 -18.82
CA PHE A 35 -2.01 8.86 -18.77
C PHE A 35 -1.13 8.11 -19.78
N ASP A 36 -1.03 8.63 -21.01
CA ASP A 36 -0.24 8.03 -22.09
C ASP A 36 1.26 8.00 -21.77
N THR A 37 1.76 8.99 -20.99
CA THR A 37 3.14 9.02 -20.50
C THR A 37 3.34 8.30 -19.16
N SER A 38 2.27 7.76 -18.57
CA SER A 38 2.27 7.13 -17.23
C SER A 38 2.65 8.07 -16.08
N GLU A 39 2.49 9.38 -16.27
CA GLU A 39 2.82 10.43 -15.28
C GLU A 39 1.59 10.85 -14.47
N ILE A 40 0.38 10.45 -14.89
CA ILE A 40 -0.89 10.86 -14.23
C ILE A 40 -0.97 10.47 -12.74
N TRP A 41 -0.14 9.54 -12.26
CA TRP A 41 -0.14 9.05 -10.87
C TRP A 41 1.00 9.61 -10.01
N ASP A 42 1.82 10.53 -10.54
CA ASP A 42 3.05 10.99 -9.88
C ASP A 42 2.81 11.88 -8.63
N ASP A 43 1.56 12.27 -8.37
CA ASP A 43 1.15 13.11 -7.24
C ASP A 43 2.02 14.36 -7.06
N THR A 44 2.08 15.18 -8.11
CA THR A 44 2.87 16.41 -8.13
C THR A 44 2.02 17.63 -7.78
N PRO A 45 2.60 18.76 -7.34
CA PRO A 45 1.85 20.00 -7.14
C PRO A 45 1.09 20.48 -8.38
N GLU A 46 1.60 20.24 -9.59
CA GLU A 46 1.00 20.65 -10.86
C GLU A 46 -0.18 19.75 -11.28
N HIS A 47 -0.22 18.49 -10.84
CA HIS A 47 -1.31 17.56 -11.07
C HIS A 47 -1.46 16.60 -9.87
N PRO A 48 -2.04 17.08 -8.76
CA PRO A 48 -2.12 16.29 -7.53
C PRO A 48 -3.05 15.10 -7.72
N LEU A 49 -2.69 13.96 -7.11
CA LEU A 49 -3.54 12.79 -7.07
C LEU A 49 -4.59 12.98 -5.97
N LEU A 50 -5.84 13.19 -6.36
CA LEU A 50 -6.94 13.53 -5.45
C LEU A 50 -7.68 12.29 -4.93
N ARG A 51 -7.70 11.23 -5.74
CA ARG A 51 -8.27 9.93 -5.38
C ARG A 51 -7.54 8.84 -6.15
N ASP A 52 -7.17 7.79 -5.45
CA ASP A 52 -6.73 6.51 -6.00
C ASP A 52 -7.21 5.43 -5.05
N ASP A 53 -8.38 4.85 -5.39
CA ASP A 53 -9.04 3.90 -4.50
C ASP A 53 -9.80 2.83 -5.29
N PHE A 54 -10.05 1.70 -4.63
CA PHE A 54 -10.79 0.59 -5.18
C PHE A 54 -12.07 0.35 -4.38
N ASP A 55 -13.22 0.38 -5.05
CA ASP A 55 -14.51 0.04 -4.46
C ASP A 55 -14.98 -1.32 -5.01
N GLU A 56 -15.47 -2.22 -4.14
CA GLU A 56 -16.05 -3.48 -4.62
C GLU A 56 -17.28 -3.17 -5.47
N ASP A 57 -17.43 -3.83 -6.62
CA ASP A 57 -18.65 -3.75 -7.39
C ASP A 57 -19.72 -4.64 -6.73
N VAL A 58 -20.39 -4.08 -5.71
CA VAL A 58 -21.42 -4.75 -4.92
C VAL A 58 -22.63 -5.19 -5.76
N ASP A 59 -22.81 -4.61 -6.94
CA ASP A 59 -23.92 -4.88 -7.87
C ASP A 59 -23.48 -5.74 -9.07
N ALA A 60 -22.24 -6.23 -9.10
CA ALA A 60 -21.72 -7.06 -10.19
C ALA A 60 -22.48 -8.39 -10.41
N GLY A 61 -23.41 -8.74 -9.51
CA GLY A 61 -24.15 -10.00 -9.55
C GLY A 61 -23.31 -11.24 -9.28
N ALA A 62 -22.04 -11.08 -8.92
CA ALA A 62 -21.13 -12.14 -8.55
C ALA A 62 -21.15 -12.34 -7.02
N ALA A 63 -21.63 -13.50 -6.57
CA ALA A 63 -21.51 -13.86 -5.16
C ALA A 63 -20.04 -14.17 -4.81
N LEU A 64 -19.59 -13.75 -3.63
CA LEU A 64 -18.30 -14.17 -3.08
C LEU A 64 -18.32 -15.70 -2.87
N VAL A 65 -17.48 -16.42 -3.60
CA VAL A 65 -17.36 -17.88 -3.50
C VAL A 65 -15.90 -18.24 -3.21
N PHE A 66 -15.70 -19.02 -2.14
CA PHE A 66 -14.40 -19.59 -1.83
C PHE A 66 -14.14 -20.84 -2.67
N GLY A 67 -12.95 -20.90 -3.27
CA GLY A 67 -12.44 -22.04 -4.02
C GLY A 67 -11.16 -22.60 -3.40
N ILE A 68 -10.86 -23.87 -3.71
CA ILE A 68 -9.55 -24.45 -3.44
C ILE A 68 -8.66 -24.17 -4.65
N GLU A 69 -7.63 -23.36 -4.46
CA GLU A 69 -6.66 -23.02 -5.50
C GLU A 69 -5.55 -24.08 -5.60
N ASP A 70 -5.18 -24.69 -4.46
CA ASP A 70 -4.15 -25.73 -4.42
C ASP A 70 -4.36 -26.70 -3.24
N THR A 71 -3.84 -27.93 -3.37
CA THR A 71 -3.92 -29.01 -2.37
C THR A 71 -2.60 -29.76 -2.26
N PHE A 72 -2.10 -29.94 -1.04
CA PHE A 72 -0.81 -30.58 -0.79
C PHE A 72 -0.83 -31.48 0.46
N SER A 73 0.19 -32.35 0.54
CA SER A 73 0.45 -33.17 1.73
C SER A 73 0.67 -32.30 2.95
N ILE A 74 0.39 -32.85 4.14
CA ILE A 74 0.63 -32.13 5.40
C ILE A 74 2.12 -31.86 5.64
N GLU A 75 2.99 -32.63 5.02
CA GLU A 75 4.45 -32.53 5.10
C GLU A 75 5.02 -31.44 4.20
N HIS A 76 4.25 -30.96 3.21
CA HIS A 76 4.69 -29.90 2.30
C HIS A 76 4.38 -28.53 2.93
N ASP A 77 5.31 -27.59 2.78
CA ASP A 77 5.12 -26.21 3.25
C ASP A 77 4.13 -25.43 2.37
N PHE A 78 3.55 -24.35 2.91
CA PHE A 78 2.77 -23.43 2.08
C PHE A 78 3.68 -22.72 1.06
N PRO A 79 3.15 -22.32 -0.11
CA PRO A 79 3.92 -21.53 -1.07
C PRO A 79 4.42 -20.23 -0.43
N VAL A 80 5.57 -19.76 -0.91
CA VAL A 80 6.14 -18.48 -0.47
C VAL A 80 5.17 -17.36 -0.88
N PRO A 81 4.83 -16.41 0.02
CA PRO A 81 3.96 -15.30 -0.33
C PRO A 81 4.52 -14.46 -1.49
N ASP A 82 3.63 -13.99 -2.35
CA ASP A 82 3.99 -13.15 -3.49
C ASP A 82 4.44 -11.72 -3.08
N SER A 83 4.77 -10.90 -4.09
CA SER A 83 5.24 -9.54 -3.90
C SER A 83 4.23 -8.61 -3.22
N SER A 84 2.92 -8.85 -3.39
CA SER A 84 1.87 -8.04 -2.74
C SER A 84 1.92 -8.20 -1.22
N VAL A 85 2.09 -9.43 -0.74
CA VAL A 85 2.22 -9.72 0.70
C VAL A 85 3.54 -9.22 1.24
N LYS A 86 4.62 -9.31 0.46
CA LYS A 86 5.93 -8.72 0.83
C LYS A 86 5.84 -7.20 0.97
N ARG A 87 5.23 -6.51 0.01
CA ARG A 87 4.97 -5.07 0.07
C ARG A 87 4.13 -4.70 1.28
N LEU A 88 3.02 -5.42 1.54
CA LEU A 88 2.18 -5.20 2.73
C LEU A 88 2.99 -5.29 4.03
N ARG A 89 3.87 -6.29 4.16
CA ARG A 89 4.73 -6.47 5.34
C ARG A 89 5.80 -5.38 5.44
N SER A 90 6.37 -4.96 4.32
CA SER A 90 7.32 -3.85 4.24
C SER A 90 6.65 -2.54 4.72
N ASP A 91 5.49 -2.18 4.17
CA ASP A 91 4.75 -0.96 4.54
C ASP A 91 4.34 -0.95 6.02
N ALA A 92 3.96 -2.11 6.57
CA ALA A 92 3.64 -2.25 7.99
C ALA A 92 4.86 -1.96 8.87
N LYS A 93 6.05 -2.45 8.49
CA LYS A 93 7.31 -2.21 9.21
C LYS A 93 7.78 -0.78 9.06
N ALA A 94 7.70 -0.17 7.88
CA ALA A 94 8.03 1.23 7.67
C ALA A 94 7.17 2.15 8.56
N ARG A 95 5.85 1.90 8.62
CA ARG A 95 4.95 2.62 9.53
C ARG A 95 5.28 2.36 11.01
N ALA A 96 5.69 1.15 11.37
CA ALA A 96 6.12 0.83 12.73
C ALA A 96 7.43 1.56 13.10
N ALA A 97 8.39 1.61 12.19
CA ALA A 97 9.66 2.34 12.36
C ALA A 97 9.41 3.83 12.60
N ALA A 98 8.56 4.46 11.78
CA ALA A 98 8.19 5.86 11.97
C ALA A 98 7.53 6.11 13.34
N ARG A 99 6.63 5.24 13.79
CA ARG A 99 6.03 5.32 15.13
C ARG A 99 7.06 5.15 16.24
N ALA A 100 7.96 4.17 16.11
CA ALA A 100 9.01 3.91 17.08
C ALA A 100 9.97 5.11 17.20
N LEU A 101 10.34 5.73 16.06
CA LEU A 101 11.15 6.94 16.04
C LEU A 101 10.47 8.09 16.79
N VAL A 102 9.19 8.37 16.51
CA VAL A 102 8.44 9.41 17.22
C VAL A 102 8.38 9.12 18.72
N ALA A 103 8.13 7.87 19.10
CA ALA A 103 8.08 7.45 20.50
C ALA A 103 9.44 7.65 21.21
N ALA A 104 10.56 7.33 20.55
CA ALA A 104 11.91 7.54 21.07
C ALA A 104 12.17 9.01 21.41
N TYR A 105 11.78 9.93 20.52
CA TYR A 105 11.89 11.36 20.78
C TYR A 105 10.99 11.81 21.94
N GLN A 106 9.74 11.35 21.99
CA GLN A 106 8.81 11.66 23.08
C GLN A 106 9.31 11.16 24.44
N HIS A 107 9.87 9.95 24.51
CA HIS A 107 10.50 9.41 25.71
C HIS A 107 11.74 10.22 26.11
N GLY A 108 12.59 10.57 25.14
CA GLY A 108 13.77 11.38 25.40
C GLY A 108 13.42 12.75 25.98
N GLU A 109 12.41 13.43 25.43
CA GLU A 109 11.89 14.70 25.96
C GLU A 109 11.38 14.56 27.39
N ALA A 110 10.60 13.50 27.67
CA ALA A 110 10.10 13.22 29.02
C ALA A 110 11.23 12.93 30.04
N ASN A 111 12.36 12.37 29.58
CA ASN A 111 13.51 11.99 30.39
C ASN A 111 14.65 13.04 30.41
N GLY A 112 14.33 14.31 30.13
CA GLY A 112 15.29 15.41 30.23
C GLY A 112 16.04 15.74 28.94
N GLY A 113 15.48 15.35 27.79
CA GLY A 113 15.98 15.69 26.45
C GLY A 113 17.03 14.73 25.88
N SER A 114 17.30 13.60 26.54
CA SER A 114 18.24 12.58 26.06
C SER A 114 17.49 11.35 25.57
N ILE A 115 17.63 11.05 24.28
CA ILE A 115 17.07 9.83 23.67
C ILE A 115 17.97 8.64 24.00
N ASP A 116 17.38 7.50 24.32
CA ASP A 116 18.10 6.23 24.51
C ASP A 116 18.44 5.60 23.15
N TRP A 117 19.69 5.15 22.97
CA TRP A 117 20.13 4.49 21.75
C TRP A 117 19.34 3.22 21.47
N SER A 118 18.92 2.49 22.50
CA SER A 118 18.12 1.27 22.33
C SER A 118 16.74 1.54 21.71
N ASP A 119 16.16 2.71 21.98
CA ASP A 119 14.89 3.13 21.33
C ASP A 119 15.11 3.44 19.85
N LEU A 120 16.27 4.03 19.49
CA LEU A 120 16.64 4.28 18.09
C LEU A 120 17.00 2.99 17.35
N ASP A 121 17.70 2.06 17.99
CA ASP A 121 18.04 0.76 17.42
C ASP A 121 16.77 -0.03 17.05
N ALA A 122 15.76 0.01 17.91
CA ALA A 122 14.46 -0.62 17.63
C ALA A 122 13.78 -0.02 16.38
N ALA A 123 13.81 1.32 16.23
CA ALA A 123 13.28 1.99 15.04
C ALA A 123 14.10 1.65 13.78
N TYR A 124 15.43 1.58 13.91
CA TYR A 124 16.34 1.25 12.82
C TYR A 124 16.13 -0.18 12.31
N GLU A 125 16.02 -1.17 13.19
CA GLU A 125 15.81 -2.57 12.80
C GLU A 125 14.47 -2.75 12.05
N LEU A 126 13.42 -2.03 12.48
CA LEU A 126 12.14 -2.01 11.76
C LEU A 126 12.26 -1.39 10.36
N ALA A 127 13.03 -0.30 10.24
CA ALA A 127 13.29 0.35 8.97
C ALA A 127 14.12 -0.52 8.03
N LEU A 128 15.16 -1.19 8.54
CA LEU A 128 15.97 -2.13 7.75
C LEU A 128 15.12 -3.31 7.26
N ALA A 129 14.29 -3.86 8.14
CA ALA A 129 13.40 -4.96 7.81
C ALA A 129 12.28 -4.57 6.82
N SER A 130 12.03 -3.27 6.59
CA SER A 130 11.09 -2.80 5.56
C SER A 130 11.72 -2.69 4.16
N GLN A 131 13.04 -2.78 4.03
CA GLN A 131 13.71 -2.61 2.72
C GLN A 131 13.80 -3.91 1.88
N GLY A 132 13.31 -5.04 2.40
CA GLY A 132 13.32 -6.36 1.73
C GLY A 132 11.95 -7.03 1.70
#